data_AF-A0A821FSS5-F1
#
_entry.id   AF-A0A821FSS5-F1
#
_cell.length_a   1.000
_cell.length_b   1.000
_cell.length_c   1.000
_cell.angle_alpha   90.00
_cell.angle_beta   90.00
_cell.angle_gamma   90.00
#
_symmetry.space_group_name_H-M   'P 1'
#
loop_
_entity.id
_entity.type
_entity.pdbx_description
1 polymer ?
#
loop_
_entity_poly.entity_id
_entity_poly.type
_entity_poly.pdbx_seq_one_letter_code
_entity_poly.pdbx_strand_id
1 'polypeptide(L)'
;MNRGLKFTRLLQILEKCSENIMYHDETNSVVQRFKQIESIVIPLQFHPIQVFDETKHAVDVVAEEYLEKATGDIQDLVPVDVIADGNCLYHSILLLINNPSVTTNELRVRTVIELITNENYYQTMYSQYIGTIDVTIKTICKNYTFSELYEIAALCNMVIWDNVFAPVPPIIANYDIAILWSNALNEENAREINNGAWNPNHFVPLVSRGIRNDSNNDSQST
;
A
#
# COMPACT_ATOMS: atom_id res chain seq x y z
N MET A 1 18.23 20.79 2.56
CA MET A 1 18.26 20.30 3.96
C MET A 1 19.01 18.97 3.96
N ASN A 2 20.02 18.77 4.83
CA ASN A 2 20.88 17.58 4.86
C ASN A 2 20.09 16.31 5.25
N ARG A 3 20.36 15.15 4.62
CA ARG A 3 19.77 13.84 4.94
C ARG A 3 19.79 13.52 6.43
N GLY A 4 20.92 13.79 7.09
CA GLY A 4 21.06 13.58 8.54
C GLY A 4 20.06 14.42 9.34
N LEU A 5 19.78 15.66 8.92
CA LEU A 5 18.86 16.56 9.62
C LEU A 5 17.41 16.08 9.58
N LYS A 6 16.97 15.49 8.46
CA LYS A 6 15.61 14.92 8.32
C LYS A 6 15.46 13.64 9.13
N PHE A 7 16.44 12.74 9.10
CA PHE A 7 16.42 11.52 9.91
C PHE A 7 16.49 11.82 11.41
N THR A 8 17.33 12.77 11.82
CA THR A 8 17.34 13.25 13.21
C THR A 8 16.00 13.85 13.61
N ARG A 9 15.35 14.65 12.75
CA ARG A 9 14.03 15.21 13.04
C ARG A 9 12.96 14.11 13.15
N LEU A 10 13.00 13.09 12.30
CA LEU A 10 12.13 11.92 12.38
C LEU A 10 12.32 11.18 13.71
N LEU A 11 13.57 10.87 14.09
CA LEU A 11 13.86 10.24 15.37
C LEU A 11 13.39 11.11 16.54
N GLN A 12 13.58 12.43 16.48
CA GLN A 12 13.09 13.36 17.50
C GLN A 12 11.56 13.39 17.59
N ILE A 13 10.85 13.33 16.45
CA ILE A 13 9.39 13.26 16.45
C ILE A 13 8.94 11.93 17.08
N LEU A 14 9.56 10.81 16.71
CA LEU A 14 9.24 9.50 17.27
C LEU A 14 9.56 9.41 18.77
N GLU A 15 10.71 9.93 19.21
CA GLU A 15 11.11 10.02 20.61
C GLU A 15 10.16 10.93 21.40
N LYS A 16 9.81 12.11 20.89
CA LYS A 16 8.84 13.01 21.52
C LYS A 16 7.42 12.44 21.55
N CYS A 17 7.04 11.65 20.53
CA CYS A 17 5.81 10.87 20.56
C CYS A 17 5.86 9.84 21.69
N SER A 18 6.99 9.18 21.92
CA SER A 18 7.14 8.16 22.97
C SER A 18 6.97 8.72 24.38
N GLU A 19 7.42 9.95 24.62
CA GLU A 19 7.37 10.63 25.93
C GLU A 19 5.95 10.97 26.38
N ASN A 20 5.00 11.11 25.45
CA ASN A 20 3.64 11.59 25.72
C ASN A 20 2.56 10.49 25.64
N ILE A 21 2.95 9.21 25.53
CA ILE A 21 2.01 8.10 25.33
C ILE A 21 2.09 7.12 26.49
N MET A 22 0.92 6.64 26.95
CA MET A 22 0.76 5.57 27.94
C MET A 22 1.35 4.19 27.51
N TYR A 23 1.94 4.13 26.31
CA TYR A 23 2.53 2.98 25.61
C TYR A 23 3.97 3.31 25.18
N HIS A 24 4.74 3.85 26.12
CA HIS A 24 6.16 4.21 25.93
C HIS A 24 6.99 3.03 25.36
N ASP A 25 6.67 1.81 25.75
CA ASP A 25 7.37 0.60 25.29
C ASP A 25 7.12 0.29 23.81
N GLU A 26 5.90 0.53 23.30
CA GLU A 26 5.58 0.32 21.88
C GLU A 26 6.29 1.34 21.00
N THR A 27 6.34 2.60 21.44
CA THR A 27 6.98 3.68 20.67
C THR A 27 8.50 3.56 20.71
N ASN A 28 9.08 3.17 21.85
CA ASN A 28 10.51 2.85 21.90
C ASN A 28 10.86 1.62 21.08
N SER A 29 10.00 0.60 21.05
CA SER A 29 10.16 -0.54 20.14
C SER A 29 10.16 -0.09 18.67
N VAL A 30 9.33 0.89 18.31
CA VAL A 30 9.34 1.50 16.98
C VAL A 30 10.66 2.27 16.75
N VAL A 31 11.08 3.16 17.65
CA VAL A 31 12.34 3.91 17.54
C VAL A 31 13.55 2.98 17.41
N GLN A 32 13.61 1.91 18.20
CA GLN A 32 14.67 0.91 18.12
C GLN A 32 14.63 0.14 16.80
N ARG A 33 13.44 -0.21 16.30
CA ARG A 33 13.29 -0.76 14.94
C ARG A 33 13.80 0.23 13.89
N PHE A 34 13.41 1.50 13.94
CA PHE A 34 13.93 2.54 13.03
C PHE A 34 15.45 2.69 13.08
N LYS A 35 16.07 2.59 14.26
CA LYS A 35 17.52 2.65 14.44
C LYS A 35 18.24 1.42 13.88
N GLN A 36 17.59 0.26 13.84
CA GLN A 36 18.12 -0.98 13.27
C GLN A 36 17.99 -1.05 11.74
N ILE A 37 17.13 -0.22 11.16
CA ILE A 37 16.81 -0.30 9.74
C ILE A 37 17.61 0.77 8.97
N GLU A 38 18.95 0.65 8.96
CA GLU A 38 19.80 1.31 7.95
C GLU A 38 19.42 0.87 6.52
N SER A 39 18.73 -0.27 6.38
CA SER A 39 18.24 -0.80 5.10
C SER A 39 17.02 -0.07 4.52
N ILE A 40 16.30 0.80 5.26
CA ILE A 40 15.20 1.63 4.69
C ILE A 40 15.74 2.64 3.67
N VAL A 41 17.03 2.96 3.78
CA VAL A 41 17.72 3.84 2.84
C VAL A 41 17.98 3.13 1.51
N ILE A 42 17.78 1.81 1.44
CA ILE A 42 17.83 1.07 0.18
C ILE A 42 16.55 1.39 -0.61
N PRO A 43 16.69 1.86 -1.86
CA PRO A 43 15.56 2.10 -2.75
C PRO A 43 14.78 0.80 -2.95
N LEU A 44 13.46 0.92 -2.94
CA LEU A 44 12.62 -0.19 -3.35
C LEU A 44 12.69 -0.28 -4.87
N GLN A 45 13.34 -1.33 -5.39
CA GLN A 45 13.22 -1.64 -6.81
C GLN A 45 11.79 -2.12 -7.06
N PHE A 46 11.00 -1.26 -7.69
CA PHE A 46 9.60 -1.55 -7.96
C PHE A 46 9.39 -1.98 -9.39
N HIS A 47 9.16 -3.27 -9.58
CA HIS A 47 8.73 -3.86 -10.84
C HIS A 47 7.42 -4.58 -10.57
N PRO A 48 6.27 -3.89 -10.72
CA PRO A 48 5.00 -4.44 -10.28
C PRO A 48 4.70 -5.74 -11.03
N ILE A 49 4.15 -6.73 -10.34
CA ILE A 49 3.44 -7.83 -10.99
C ILE A 49 2.28 -7.22 -11.77
N GLN A 50 2.31 -7.39 -13.09
CA GLN A 50 1.25 -6.92 -13.99
C GLN A 50 0.38 -8.04 -14.55
N VAL A 51 0.81 -9.30 -14.39
CA VAL A 51 0.17 -10.46 -14.99
C VAL A 51 -0.19 -11.48 -13.91
N PHE A 52 -1.42 -11.98 -13.97
CA PHE A 52 -1.92 -13.05 -13.12
C PHE A 52 -1.16 -14.36 -13.38
N ASP A 53 -0.79 -15.06 -12.32
CA ASP A 53 -0.09 -16.34 -12.37
C ASP A 53 -0.86 -17.32 -11.50
N GLU A 54 -1.65 -18.20 -12.13
CA GLU A 54 -2.50 -19.19 -11.45
C GLU A 54 -1.71 -20.13 -10.51
N THR A 55 -0.39 -20.23 -10.67
CA THR A 55 0.46 -21.06 -9.81
C THR A 55 0.90 -20.33 -8.53
N LYS A 56 0.81 -19.00 -8.50
CA LYS A 56 1.27 -18.14 -7.40
C LYS A 56 0.14 -17.34 -6.76
N HIS A 57 -0.89 -17.03 -7.52
CA HIS A 57 -1.96 -16.13 -7.14
C HIS A 57 -3.28 -16.90 -7.05
N ALA A 58 -4.06 -16.60 -6.02
CA ALA A 58 -5.46 -16.99 -5.94
C ALA A 58 -6.34 -15.80 -6.34
N VAL A 59 -7.52 -16.07 -6.87
CA VAL A 59 -8.50 -15.03 -7.19
C VAL A 59 -9.29 -14.69 -5.92
N ASP A 60 -9.44 -13.40 -5.62
CA ASP A 60 -10.42 -12.95 -4.63
C ASP A 60 -11.82 -13.01 -5.28
N VAL A 61 -12.54 -14.09 -5.00
CA VAL A 61 -13.87 -14.35 -5.58
C VAL A 61 -14.88 -13.25 -5.26
N VAL A 62 -14.75 -12.59 -4.11
CA VAL A 62 -15.66 -11.51 -3.73
C VAL A 62 -15.36 -10.27 -4.55
N ALA A 63 -14.10 -9.84 -4.64
CA ALA A 63 -13.71 -8.75 -5.53
C ALA A 63 -14.06 -9.04 -6.99
N GLU A 64 -13.96 -10.29 -7.43
CA GLU A 64 -14.31 -10.70 -8.79
C GLU A 64 -15.80 -10.41 -9.06
N GLU A 65 -16.70 -10.75 -8.14
CA GLU A 65 -18.13 -10.41 -8.26
C GLU A 65 -18.39 -8.89 -8.34
N TYR A 66 -17.59 -8.06 -7.64
CA TYR A 66 -17.70 -6.61 -7.75
C TYR A 66 -17.19 -6.10 -9.11
N LEU A 67 -16.10 -6.67 -9.62
CA LEU A 67 -15.55 -6.32 -10.93
C LEU A 67 -16.47 -6.74 -12.08
N GLU A 68 -17.11 -7.91 -12.00
CA GLU A 68 -18.08 -8.38 -13.00
C GLU A 68 -19.28 -7.42 -13.14
N LYS A 69 -19.66 -6.75 -12.06
CA LYS A 69 -20.73 -5.75 -12.03
C LYS A 69 -20.26 -4.37 -12.50
N ALA A 70 -18.95 -4.14 -12.55
CA ALA A 70 -18.39 -2.88 -13.01
C ALA A 70 -18.39 -2.80 -14.53
N THR A 71 -18.62 -1.60 -15.06
CA THR A 71 -18.55 -1.33 -16.50
C THR A 71 -17.19 -0.77 -16.89
N GLY A 72 -16.69 -1.10 -18.08
CA GLY A 72 -15.52 -0.46 -18.69
C GLY A 72 -14.25 -1.30 -18.74
N ASP A 73 -13.11 -0.63 -18.84
CA ASP A 73 -11.80 -1.18 -19.22
C ASP A 73 -11.12 -2.04 -18.14
N ILE A 74 -11.83 -2.44 -17.09
CA ILE A 74 -11.29 -3.22 -15.96
C ILE A 74 -11.70 -4.70 -15.98
N GLN A 75 -12.47 -5.15 -16.98
CA GLN A 75 -12.95 -6.53 -17.07
C GLN A 75 -11.83 -7.55 -17.32
N ASP A 76 -10.70 -7.12 -17.89
CA ASP A 76 -9.53 -7.97 -18.12
C ASP A 76 -8.61 -8.08 -16.89
N LEU A 77 -8.96 -7.40 -15.79
CA LEU A 77 -8.23 -7.45 -14.54
C LEU A 77 -8.75 -8.59 -13.65
N VAL A 78 -7.82 -9.24 -12.98
CA VAL A 78 -8.07 -10.32 -12.03
C VAL A 78 -7.73 -9.79 -10.63
N PRO A 79 -8.68 -9.81 -9.68
CA PRO A 79 -8.42 -9.44 -8.31
C PRO A 79 -7.66 -10.57 -7.62
N VAL A 80 -6.50 -10.26 -7.04
CA VAL A 80 -5.66 -11.27 -6.38
C VAL A 80 -5.95 -11.30 -4.89
N ASP A 81 -6.24 -12.49 -4.37
CA ASP A 81 -6.52 -12.72 -2.96
C ASP A 81 -5.38 -12.25 -2.07
N VAL A 82 -5.73 -11.51 -1.01
CA VAL A 82 -4.83 -11.00 0.01
C VAL A 82 -5.48 -11.13 1.37
N ILE A 83 -4.65 -11.16 2.43
CA ILE A 83 -5.15 -11.31 3.80
C ILE A 83 -6.10 -10.16 4.16
N ALA A 84 -7.34 -10.50 4.53
CA ALA A 84 -8.41 -9.56 4.85
C ALA A 84 -8.34 -8.96 6.28
N ASP A 85 -7.19 -8.37 6.61
CA ASP A 85 -6.96 -7.67 7.88
C ASP A 85 -6.69 -6.17 7.67
N GLY A 86 -6.42 -5.44 8.76
CA GLY A 86 -6.09 -4.01 8.67
C GLY A 86 -4.77 -3.68 8.00
N ASN A 87 -3.97 -4.67 7.59
CA ASN A 87 -2.77 -4.49 6.77
C ASN A 87 -3.01 -4.82 5.30
N CYS A 88 -4.24 -5.12 4.86
CA CYS A 88 -4.53 -5.53 3.49
C CYS A 88 -3.93 -4.60 2.42
N LEU A 89 -3.93 -3.27 2.60
CA LEU A 89 -3.24 -2.36 1.68
C LEU A 89 -1.76 -2.71 1.51
N TYR A 90 -1.05 -2.90 2.62
CA TYR A 90 0.37 -3.25 2.61
C TYR A 90 0.61 -4.65 2.04
N HIS A 91 -0.27 -5.60 2.30
CA HIS A 91 -0.22 -6.93 1.68
C HIS A 91 -0.38 -6.84 0.16
N SER A 92 -1.32 -6.03 -0.33
CA SER A 92 -1.56 -5.78 -1.75
C SER A 92 -0.33 -5.17 -2.43
N ILE A 93 0.30 -4.19 -1.79
CA ILE A 93 1.53 -3.59 -2.30
C ILE A 93 2.69 -4.59 -2.28
N LEU A 94 2.88 -5.38 -1.23
CA LEU A 94 3.93 -6.41 -1.19
C LEU A 94 3.79 -7.43 -2.30
N LEU A 95 2.55 -7.87 -2.57
CA LEU A 95 2.24 -8.78 -3.67
C LEU A 95 2.69 -8.17 -5.00
N LEU A 96 2.32 -6.91 -5.25
CA LEU A 96 2.72 -6.19 -6.46
C LEU A 96 4.24 -6.00 -6.56
N ILE A 97 4.94 -5.64 -5.46
CA ILE A 97 6.40 -5.47 -5.46
C ILE A 97 7.11 -6.80 -5.79
N ASN A 98 6.55 -7.94 -5.35
CA ASN A 98 7.16 -9.28 -5.46
C ASN A 98 8.58 -9.37 -4.90
N ASN A 99 8.86 -8.61 -3.83
CA ASN A 99 10.16 -8.65 -3.16
C ASN A 99 9.99 -9.25 -1.75
N PRO A 100 10.48 -10.48 -1.52
CA PRO A 100 10.31 -11.16 -0.23
C PRO A 100 11.13 -10.53 0.91
N SER A 101 12.07 -9.63 0.62
CA SER A 101 12.82 -8.93 1.68
C SER A 101 12.03 -7.78 2.31
N VAL A 102 10.97 -7.31 1.65
CA VAL A 102 10.17 -6.18 2.11
C VAL A 102 9.03 -6.70 2.98
N THR A 103 8.78 -6.02 4.09
CA THR A 103 7.72 -6.41 5.04
C THR A 103 6.63 -5.34 5.12
N THR A 104 5.45 -5.70 5.64
CA THR A 104 4.37 -4.72 5.85
C THR A 104 4.80 -3.63 6.83
N ASN A 105 5.53 -3.99 7.87
CA ASN A 105 6.12 -3.05 8.83
C ASN A 105 7.08 -2.06 8.15
N GLU A 106 7.91 -2.53 7.22
CA GLU A 106 8.80 -1.66 6.47
C GLU A 106 8.01 -0.67 5.61
N LEU A 107 6.97 -1.12 4.89
CA LEU A 107 6.12 -0.24 4.10
C LEU A 107 5.38 0.79 4.97
N ARG A 108 4.86 0.40 6.15
CA ARG A 108 4.23 1.33 7.11
C ARG A 108 5.20 2.42 7.56
N VAL A 109 6.41 2.01 7.96
CA VAL A 109 7.47 2.92 8.36
C VAL A 109 7.80 3.90 7.24
N ARG A 110 7.97 3.37 6.04
CA ARG A 110 8.18 4.14 4.82
C ARG A 110 7.06 5.17 4.66
N THR A 111 5.79 4.77 4.67
CA THR A 111 4.62 5.67 4.59
C THR A 111 4.70 6.81 5.61
N VAL A 112 5.05 6.51 6.86
CA VAL A 112 5.23 7.53 7.91
C VAL A 112 6.33 8.53 7.56
N ILE A 113 7.47 8.07 7.02
CA ILE A 113 8.57 8.94 6.59
C ILE A 113 8.09 9.89 5.48
N GLU A 114 7.33 9.40 4.51
CA GLU A 114 6.77 10.20 3.42
C GLU A 114 5.83 11.29 3.95
N LEU A 115 4.88 10.92 4.81
CA LEU A 115 3.94 11.86 5.41
C LEU A 115 4.63 12.97 6.21
N ILE A 116 5.66 12.62 7.01
CA ILE A 116 6.44 13.60 7.77
C ILE A 116 7.26 14.49 6.84
N THR A 117 7.87 13.90 5.80
CA THR A 117 8.73 14.63 4.87
C THR A 117 7.95 15.64 4.06
N ASN A 118 6.70 15.32 3.72
CA ASN A 118 5.82 16.11 2.87
C ASN A 118 4.56 16.59 3.63
N GLU A 119 4.72 16.89 4.93
CA GLU A 119 3.62 17.25 5.84
C GLU A 119 2.67 18.29 5.26
N ASN A 120 3.21 19.42 4.80
CA ASN A 120 2.43 20.52 4.25
C ASN A 120 1.61 20.10 3.03
N TYR A 121 2.16 19.25 2.17
CA TYR A 121 1.45 18.74 0.99
C TYR A 121 0.26 17.90 1.41
N TYR A 122 0.47 16.92 2.31
CA TYR A 122 -0.59 16.03 2.76
C TYR A 122 -1.67 16.76 3.56
N GLN A 123 -1.28 17.66 4.48
CA GLN A 123 -2.23 18.50 5.21
C GLN A 123 -3.03 19.40 4.28
N THR A 124 -2.45 19.92 3.20
CA THR A 124 -3.19 20.78 2.25
C THR A 124 -4.14 19.96 1.39
N MET A 125 -3.61 18.93 0.71
CA MET A 125 -4.35 18.14 -0.28
C MET A 125 -5.40 17.22 0.34
N TYR A 126 -5.13 16.70 1.55
CA TYR A 126 -5.98 15.72 2.22
C TYR A 126 -6.54 16.25 3.55
N SER A 127 -6.59 17.56 3.76
CA SER A 127 -7.09 18.20 5.00
C SER A 127 -8.41 17.64 5.55
N GLN A 128 -9.30 17.18 4.66
CA GLN A 128 -10.60 16.61 5.02
C GLN A 128 -10.55 15.13 5.48
N TYR A 129 -9.44 14.44 5.22
CA TYR A 129 -9.23 13.03 5.53
C TYR A 129 -8.13 12.81 6.57
N ILE A 130 -7.13 13.69 6.59
CA ILE A 130 -6.00 13.61 7.50
C ILE A 130 -6.25 14.51 8.71
N GLY A 131 -6.18 13.91 9.90
CA GLY A 131 -6.19 14.67 11.14
C GLY A 131 -4.88 15.44 11.31
N THR A 132 -4.56 15.81 12.56
CA THR A 132 -3.20 16.25 12.83
C THR A 132 -2.22 15.14 12.48
N ILE A 133 -1.08 15.51 11.89
CA ILE A 133 -0.10 14.53 11.40
C ILE A 133 0.40 13.62 12.53
N ASP A 134 0.54 14.15 13.76
CA ASP A 134 0.87 13.37 14.94
C ASP A 134 -0.15 12.26 15.24
N VAL A 135 -1.45 12.54 15.11
CA VAL A 135 -2.50 11.53 15.32
C VAL A 135 -2.47 10.50 14.20
N THR A 136 -2.33 10.94 12.96
CA THR A 136 -2.20 10.05 11.79
C THR A 136 -1.02 9.10 11.91
N ILE A 137 0.17 9.61 12.27
CA ILE A 137 1.37 8.77 12.46
C ILE A 137 1.12 7.72 13.55
N LYS A 138 0.52 8.11 14.68
CA LYS A 138 0.20 7.15 15.76
C LYS A 138 -0.74 6.06 15.29
N THR A 139 -1.73 6.41 14.46
CA THR A 139 -2.66 5.45 13.87
C THR A 139 -1.94 4.49 12.92
N ILE A 140 -1.09 4.99 12.02
CA ILE A 140 -0.29 4.15 11.11
C ILE A 140 0.74 3.28 11.87
N CYS A 141 1.23 3.71 13.02
CA CYS A 141 2.14 2.87 13.81
C CYS A 141 1.45 1.66 14.48
N LYS A 142 0.12 1.65 14.59
CA LYS A 142 -0.64 0.52 15.18
C LYS A 142 -0.85 -0.59 14.15
N ASN A 143 -0.32 -1.78 14.43
CA ASN A 143 -0.52 -2.94 13.57
C ASN A 143 -2.02 -3.26 13.40
N TYR A 144 -2.41 -3.73 12.23
CA TYR A 144 -3.81 -4.05 11.87
C TYR A 144 -4.78 -2.86 11.93
N THR A 145 -4.27 -1.63 11.93
CA THR A 145 -5.13 -0.47 11.67
C THR A 145 -5.31 -0.32 10.18
N PHE A 146 -6.57 -0.35 9.74
CA PHE A 146 -6.95 -0.16 8.36
C PHE A 146 -6.39 1.13 7.79
N SER A 147 -5.92 1.04 6.55
CA SER A 147 -5.36 2.17 5.84
C SER A 147 -6.44 3.09 5.27
N GLU A 148 -6.06 4.35 5.08
CA GLU A 148 -6.88 5.38 4.45
C GLU A 148 -6.32 5.78 3.06
N LEU A 149 -7.11 6.51 2.27
CA LEU A 149 -6.73 6.93 0.90
C LEU A 149 -5.38 7.67 0.83
N TYR A 150 -5.04 8.48 1.84
CA TYR A 150 -3.78 9.22 1.84
C TYR A 150 -2.55 8.29 1.98
N GLU A 151 -2.70 7.09 2.56
CA GLU A 151 -1.64 6.11 2.63
C GLU A 151 -1.33 5.51 1.25
N ILE A 152 -2.35 5.34 0.39
CA ILE A 152 -2.14 4.95 -1.02
C ILE A 152 -1.31 6.03 -1.72
N ALA A 153 -1.69 7.29 -1.58
CA ALA A 153 -0.95 8.39 -2.19
C ALA A 153 0.50 8.48 -1.68
N ALA A 154 0.71 8.27 -0.37
CA ALA A 154 2.04 8.16 0.21
C ALA A 154 2.83 6.98 -0.35
N LEU A 155 2.24 5.79 -0.42
CA LEU A 155 2.90 4.62 -1.00
C LEU A 155 3.24 4.83 -2.48
N CYS A 156 2.33 5.37 -3.29
CA CYS A 156 2.60 5.70 -4.69
C CYS A 156 3.76 6.70 -4.82
N ASN A 157 3.73 7.77 -4.02
CA ASN A 157 4.80 8.76 -4.02
C ASN A 157 6.13 8.13 -3.60
N MET A 158 6.14 7.20 -2.64
CA MET A 158 7.34 6.52 -2.17
C MET A 158 7.92 5.48 -3.10
N VAL A 159 7.06 4.68 -3.72
CA VAL A 159 7.45 3.60 -4.63
C VAL A 159 8.20 4.17 -5.85
N ILE A 160 7.96 5.44 -6.16
CA ILE A 160 8.63 6.23 -7.20
C ILE A 160 10.02 6.76 -6.73
N TRP A 161 10.42 6.58 -5.46
CA TRP A 161 11.69 7.12 -4.96
C TRP A 161 12.87 6.18 -5.24
N ASP A 162 13.53 6.41 -6.37
CA ASP A 162 14.91 5.95 -6.56
C ASP A 162 15.87 6.80 -5.70
N ASN A 163 16.45 6.17 -4.68
CA ASN A 163 17.76 6.43 -4.07
C ASN A 163 18.09 7.79 -3.44
N VAL A 164 17.28 8.83 -3.58
CA VAL A 164 17.70 10.16 -3.17
C VAL A 164 16.54 10.94 -2.56
N PHE A 165 16.69 11.36 -1.29
CA PHE A 165 15.88 12.42 -0.65
C PHE A 165 16.10 13.82 -1.30
N ALA A 166 16.38 13.85 -2.60
CA ALA A 166 16.31 15.01 -3.47
C ALA A 166 15.06 14.82 -4.35
N PRO A 167 14.40 15.89 -4.80
CA PRO A 167 13.34 15.77 -5.80
C PRO A 167 13.95 15.07 -7.02
N VAL A 168 13.64 13.77 -7.17
CA VAL A 168 13.96 13.05 -8.39
C VAL A 168 13.08 13.68 -9.47
N PRO A 169 13.61 14.04 -10.64
CA PRO A 169 12.75 14.37 -11.77
C PRO A 169 11.72 13.25 -11.94
N PRO A 170 10.45 13.56 -12.30
CA PRO A 170 9.38 12.58 -12.31
C PRO A 170 9.83 11.30 -13.03
N ILE A 171 9.99 10.20 -12.28
CA ILE A 171 10.21 8.91 -12.91
C ILE A 171 8.87 8.56 -13.53
N ILE A 172 8.78 8.69 -14.85
CA ILE A 172 7.64 8.17 -15.60
C ILE A 172 7.82 6.65 -15.61
N ALA A 173 7.32 6.00 -14.56
CA ALA A 173 7.14 4.56 -14.59
C ALA A 173 5.99 4.27 -15.56
N ASN A 174 6.28 3.52 -16.63
CA ASN A 174 5.28 3.13 -17.64
C ASN A 174 4.44 1.93 -17.16
N TYR A 175 4.02 1.95 -15.90
CA TYR A 175 3.26 0.86 -15.29
C TYR A 175 2.04 1.43 -14.58
N ASP A 176 0.87 0.91 -14.92
CA ASP A 176 -0.36 1.18 -14.19
C ASP A 176 -0.51 0.17 -13.06
N ILE A 177 -0.79 0.66 -11.86
CA ILE A 177 -1.17 -0.16 -10.72
C ILE A 177 -2.66 0.05 -10.49
N ALA A 178 -3.40 -1.05 -10.41
CA ALA A 178 -4.81 -1.02 -10.07
C ALA A 178 -5.02 -1.73 -8.72
N ILE A 179 -5.74 -1.06 -7.81
CA ILE A 179 -6.14 -1.60 -6.52
C ILE A 179 -7.63 -1.37 -6.39
N LEU A 180 -8.39 -2.44 -6.17
CA LEU A 180 -9.78 -2.36 -5.78
C LEU A 180 -9.86 -2.08 -4.29
N TRP A 181 -10.75 -1.16 -3.92
CA TRP A 181 -11.00 -0.78 -2.55
C TRP A 181 -12.49 -0.88 -2.25
N SER A 182 -12.85 -1.75 -1.31
CA SER A 182 -14.26 -2.06 -1.06
C SER A 182 -15.05 -0.94 -0.39
N ASN A 183 -14.38 0.12 0.10
CA ASN A 183 -14.90 1.30 0.84
C ASN A 183 -16.37 1.20 1.30
N ALA A 184 -16.69 0.14 2.03
CA ALA A 184 -18.04 -0.09 2.48
C ALA A 184 -18.26 0.78 3.73
N LEU A 185 -19.24 1.67 3.66
CA LEU A 185 -19.56 2.62 4.74
C LEU A 185 -20.04 1.94 6.03
N ASN A 186 -20.48 0.68 5.96
CA ASN A 186 -20.83 -0.14 7.12
C ASN A 186 -20.32 -1.59 6.98
N GLU A 187 -20.00 -2.20 8.11
CA GLU A 187 -19.61 -3.60 8.21
C GLU A 187 -20.77 -4.54 7.86
N GLU A 188 -22.01 -4.12 8.12
CA GLU A 188 -23.22 -4.87 7.83
C GLU A 188 -23.40 -5.10 6.32
N ASN A 189 -23.28 -4.07 5.46
CA ASN A 189 -23.36 -4.29 4.01
C ASN A 189 -22.17 -5.11 3.49
N ALA A 190 -20.98 -4.92 4.06
CA ALA A 190 -19.80 -5.71 3.68
C ALA A 190 -19.96 -7.20 4.05
N ARG A 191 -20.55 -7.52 5.20
CA ARG A 191 -20.73 -8.89 5.68
C ARG A 191 -21.98 -9.57 5.13
N GLU A 192 -23.12 -8.88 5.05
CA GLU A 192 -24.38 -9.44 4.55
C GLU A 192 -24.27 -9.88 3.08
N ILE A 193 -23.58 -9.10 2.26
CA ILE A 193 -23.39 -9.42 0.84
C ILE A 193 -22.41 -10.59 0.66
N ASN A 194 -21.45 -10.74 1.57
CA ASN A 194 -20.30 -11.64 1.39
C ASN A 194 -20.25 -12.81 2.37
N ASN A 195 -21.38 -13.17 3.02
CA ASN A 195 -21.44 -14.20 4.06
C ASN A 195 -20.36 -14.04 5.17
N GLY A 196 -19.96 -12.79 5.45
CA GLY A 196 -18.93 -12.45 6.42
C GLY A 196 -17.46 -12.64 5.95
N ALA A 197 -17.21 -12.93 4.68
CA ALA A 197 -15.87 -13.14 4.14
C ALA A 197 -15.06 -11.84 3.97
N TRP A 198 -15.74 -10.70 3.78
CA TRP A 198 -15.12 -9.39 3.59
C TRP A 198 -15.37 -8.47 4.78
N ASN A 199 -14.28 -7.86 5.25
CA ASN A 199 -14.34 -6.72 6.15
C ASN A 199 -14.50 -5.42 5.32
N PRO A 200 -15.23 -4.42 5.81
CA PRO A 200 -15.21 -3.10 5.19
C PRO A 200 -13.77 -2.56 5.14
N ASN A 201 -13.46 -1.71 4.16
CA ASN A 201 -12.14 -1.11 3.97
C ASN A 201 -11.04 -2.14 3.59
N HIS A 202 -11.38 -3.11 2.72
CA HIS A 202 -10.44 -4.09 2.19
C HIS A 202 -9.83 -3.63 0.86
N PHE A 203 -8.53 -3.82 0.71
CA PHE A 203 -7.77 -3.46 -0.50
C PHE A 203 -7.29 -4.73 -1.21
N VAL A 204 -7.55 -4.84 -2.51
CA VAL A 204 -7.22 -6.01 -3.32
C VAL A 204 -6.45 -5.54 -4.56
N PRO A 205 -5.25 -6.06 -4.86
CA PRO A 205 -4.53 -5.67 -6.05
C PRO A 205 -5.19 -6.32 -7.27
N LEU A 206 -5.24 -5.56 -8.36
CA LEU A 206 -5.76 -6.02 -9.65
C LEU A 206 -4.59 -6.19 -10.61
N VAL A 207 -4.50 -7.34 -11.27
CA VAL A 207 -3.47 -7.65 -12.27
C VAL A 207 -4.11 -8.11 -13.56
N SER A 208 -3.46 -7.89 -14.71
CA SER A 208 -4.01 -8.34 -15.99
C SER A 208 -4.03 -9.86 -16.07
N ARG A 209 -5.05 -10.44 -16.69
CA ARG A 209 -5.10 -11.88 -17.00
C ARG A 209 -4.02 -12.31 -18.01
N GLY A 210 -3.32 -11.34 -18.62
CA GLY A 210 -2.36 -11.54 -19.71
C GLY A 210 -3.05 -11.71 -21.06
N ILE A 211 -2.37 -11.33 -22.15
CA ILE A 211 -2.88 -11.60 -23.50
C ILE A 211 -2.81 -13.11 -23.69
N ARG A 212 -3.98 -13.79 -23.72
CA ARG A 212 -4.05 -15.14 -24.28
C ARG A 212 -3.60 -15.02 -25.73
N ASN A 213 -2.46 -15.62 -26.06
CA ASN A 213 -2.05 -15.79 -27.45
C ASN A 213 -3.04 -16.75 -28.13
N ASP A 214 -4.21 -16.26 -28.52
CA ASP A 214 -5.24 -17.00 -29.23
C ASP A 214 -4.85 -17.26 -30.70
N SER A 215 -3.62 -16.92 -31.10
CA SER A 215 -3.09 -16.97 -32.46
C SER A 215 -2.79 -18.38 -33.01
N ASN A 216 -3.28 -19.46 -32.40
CA ASN A 216 -2.91 -20.83 -32.78
C ASN A 216 -4.01 -21.68 -33.46
N ASN A 217 -5.17 -21.12 -33.84
CA ASN A 217 -6.29 -21.94 -34.36
C ASN A 217 -6.69 -21.75 -35.84
N ASP A 218 -5.99 -20.95 -36.64
CA ASP A 218 -6.36 -20.76 -38.06
C ASP A 218 -5.69 -21.72 -39.06
N SER A 219 -5.00 -22.77 -38.61
CA SER A 219 -4.33 -23.72 -39.50
C SER A 219 -4.89 -25.14 -39.39
N GLN A 220 -6.14 -25.35 -39.80
CA GLN A 220 -6.61 -26.63 -40.38
C GLN A 220 -7.97 -26.45 -41.06
N SER A 221 -7.93 -25.91 -42.27
CA SER A 221 -8.98 -26.11 -43.28
C SER A 221 -8.29 -26.54 -44.57
N THR A 222 -8.13 -27.85 -44.72
CA THR A 222 -7.71 -28.53 -45.96
C THR A 222 -8.69 -29.65 -46.23
#